data_AF-A0A835MB02-F1
#
_entry.id   AF-A0A835MB02-F1
#
_cell.length_a   1.000
_cell.length_b   1.000
_cell.length_c   1.000
_cell.angle_alpha   90.00
_cell.angle_beta   90.00
_cell.angle_gamma   90.00
#
_symmetry.space_group_name_H-M   'P 1'
#
loop_
_entity.id
_entity.type
_entity.pdbx_description
1 polymer ?
#
loop_
_entity_poly.entity_id
_entity_poly.type
_entity_poly.pdbx_seq_one_letter_code
_entity_poly.pdbx_strand_id
1 'polypeptide(L)'
;MLVILDILEQYPNIVVDDTVQPEVNETKKGIGYNGSIHVWGNLVTFLEKIDLEFFKSLQYIDPHAKEYVERLRDEPMFFVLSQNVQPIRTTETIKSAADVADEAWELRVL
;
A
#
# COMPACT_ATOMS: atom_id res chain seq x y z
N MET A 1 -6.04 -12.59 -6.94
CA MET A 1 -5.68 -12.55 -5.50
C MET A 1 -5.10 -11.19 -5.14
N LEU A 2 -5.68 -10.09 -5.65
CA LEU A 2 -5.33 -8.70 -5.34
C LEU A 2 -6.58 -7.90 -4.98
N VAL A 3 -7.60 -8.59 -4.45
CA VAL A 3 -8.98 -8.09 -4.31
C VAL A 3 -9.02 -6.74 -3.60
N ILE A 4 -8.13 -6.51 -2.63
CA ILE A 4 -8.08 -5.24 -1.90
C ILE A 4 -7.55 -4.09 -2.77
N LEU A 5 -6.52 -4.33 -3.60
CA LEU A 5 -6.00 -3.33 -4.52
C LEU A 5 -7.00 -3.07 -5.65
N ASP A 6 -7.65 -4.13 -6.17
CA ASP A 6 -8.69 -4.01 -7.20
C ASP A 6 -9.89 -3.18 -6.68
N ILE A 7 -10.25 -3.33 -5.40
CA ILE A 7 -11.32 -2.53 -4.76
C ILE A 7 -10.88 -1.07 -4.62
N LEU A 8 -9.64 -0.82 -4.16
CA LEU A 8 -9.13 0.55 -4.02
C LEU A 8 -9.00 1.26 -5.37
N GLU A 9 -8.66 0.54 -6.43
CA GLU A 9 -8.62 1.07 -7.80
C GLU A 9 -10.02 1.38 -8.33
N GLN A 10 -11.01 0.52 -8.06
CA GLN A 10 -12.40 0.73 -8.48
C GLN A 10 -13.10 1.88 -7.72
N TYR A 11 -12.67 2.17 -6.51
CA TYR A 11 -13.30 3.12 -5.61
C TYR A 11 -12.29 4.17 -5.09
N PRO A 12 -11.94 5.19 -5.90
CA PRO A 12 -10.96 6.22 -5.51
C PRO A 12 -11.45 7.14 -4.38
N ASN A 13 -12.70 7.00 -3.97
CA ASN A 13 -13.27 7.67 -2.80
C ASN A 13 -12.84 7.03 -1.46
N ILE A 14 -12.18 5.86 -1.50
CA ILE A 14 -11.65 5.20 -0.30
C ILE A 14 -10.20 5.61 -0.12
N VAL A 15 -9.89 6.26 1.00
CA VAL A 15 -8.55 6.69 1.38
C VAL A 15 -8.10 5.85 2.57
N VAL A 16 -6.90 5.29 2.50
CA VAL A 16 -6.36 4.39 3.53
C VAL A 16 -5.25 5.12 4.25
N ASP A 17 -5.52 5.59 5.46
CA ASP A 17 -4.61 6.44 6.22
C ASP A 17 -4.45 5.91 7.65
N ASP A 18 -3.24 5.95 8.18
CA ASP A 18 -2.90 5.58 9.56
C ASP A 18 -2.73 6.79 10.50
N THR A 19 -2.67 8.00 9.94
CA THR A 19 -2.47 9.26 10.67
C THR A 19 -3.78 9.85 11.20
N VAL A 20 -4.89 9.62 10.50
CA VAL A 20 -6.21 10.11 10.87
C VAL A 20 -7.03 8.99 11.51
N GLN A 21 -7.46 9.22 12.76
CA GLN A 21 -8.39 8.28 13.40
C GLN A 21 -9.75 8.39 12.70
N PRO A 22 -10.27 7.31 12.09
CA PRO A 22 -11.53 7.36 11.38
C PRO A 22 -12.66 7.69 12.34
N GLU A 23 -13.61 8.52 11.89
CA GLU A 23 -14.81 8.77 12.68
C GLU A 23 -15.58 7.45 12.90
N VAL A 24 -16.18 7.30 14.08
CA VAL A 24 -16.88 6.09 14.55
C VAL A 24 -17.98 5.59 13.59
N ASN A 25 -18.40 6.41 12.62
CA ASN A 25 -19.46 6.10 11.66
C ASN A 25 -19.01 6.13 10.18
N GLU A 26 -17.70 6.08 9.86
CA GLU A 26 -17.19 6.00 8.47
C GLU A 26 -17.86 4.86 7.67
N THR A 27 -18.02 3.69 8.28
CA THR A 27 -18.66 2.50 7.67
C THR A 27 -20.18 2.61 7.50
N LYS A 28 -20.81 3.68 8.03
CA LYS A 28 -22.26 3.95 7.90
C LYS A 28 -22.58 5.01 6.86
N LYS A 29 -21.57 5.57 6.19
CA LYS A 29 -21.76 6.50 5.07
C LYS A 29 -22.42 5.71 3.91
N GLY A 30 -23.63 6.11 3.54
CA GLY A 30 -24.43 5.41 2.53
C GLY A 30 -23.81 5.47 1.13
N ILE A 31 -24.37 4.69 0.20
CA ILE A 31 -23.89 4.46 -1.18
C ILE A 31 -23.76 5.76 -2.02
N GLY A 32 -24.28 6.90 -1.54
CA GLY A 32 -24.22 8.22 -2.18
C GLY A 32 -23.35 9.27 -1.45
N TYR A 33 -22.45 8.87 -0.56
CA TYR A 33 -21.55 9.81 0.11
C TYR A 33 -20.49 10.34 -0.87
N ASN A 34 -20.56 11.64 -1.17
CA ASN A 34 -19.67 12.30 -2.14
C ASN A 34 -18.33 12.76 -1.53
N GLY A 35 -18.04 12.36 -0.29
CA GLY A 35 -16.77 12.65 0.39
C GLY A 35 -15.86 11.42 0.44
N SER A 36 -14.63 11.63 0.90
CA SER A 36 -13.67 10.54 1.12
C SER A 36 -14.09 9.67 2.30
N ILE A 37 -14.05 8.36 2.12
CA ILE A 37 -14.20 7.36 3.17
C ILE A 37 -12.81 7.04 3.67
N HIS A 38 -12.54 7.35 4.93
CA HIS A 38 -11.25 7.07 5.55
C HIS A 38 -11.28 5.69 6.20
N VAL A 39 -10.39 4.81 5.74
CA VAL A 39 -10.16 3.49 6.32
C VAL A 39 -8.84 3.55 7.08
N TRP A 40 -8.87 3.10 8.33
CA TRP A 40 -7.65 3.06 9.12
C TRP A 40 -6.73 1.94 8.63
N GLY A 41 -5.52 2.30 8.22
CA GLY A 41 -4.51 1.33 7.81
C GLY A 41 -3.38 1.94 7.00
N ASN A 42 -2.32 1.15 6.83
CA ASN A 42 -1.18 1.53 6.00
C ASN A 42 -0.80 0.34 5.11
N LEU A 43 -1.01 0.50 3.80
CA LEU A 43 -0.75 -0.54 2.82
C LEU A 43 0.74 -0.88 2.71
N VAL A 44 1.62 0.11 2.92
CA VAL A 44 3.08 -0.10 2.90
C VAL A 44 3.48 -0.98 4.07
N THR A 45 3.04 -0.64 5.29
CA THR A 45 3.30 -1.45 6.49
C THR A 45 2.72 -2.86 6.37
N PHE A 46 1.58 -3.02 5.70
CA PHE A 46 1.00 -4.33 5.41
C PHE A 46 1.89 -5.13 4.46
N LEU A 47 2.39 -4.52 3.38
CA LEU A 47 3.28 -5.15 2.43
C LEU A 47 4.61 -5.56 3.09
N GLU A 48 5.21 -4.70 3.90
CA GLU A 48 6.43 -5.00 4.68
C GLU A 48 6.25 -6.20 5.61
N LYS A 49 5.09 -6.31 6.26
CA LYS A 49 4.78 -7.47 7.11
C LYS A 49 4.66 -8.75 6.29
N ILE A 50 4.05 -8.69 5.10
CA ILE A 50 3.95 -9.88 4.26
C ILE A 50 5.33 -10.32 3.76
N ASP A 51 6.18 -9.39 3.34
CA ASP A 51 7.56 -9.70 2.94
C ASP A 51 8.35 -10.37 4.08
N LEU A 52 8.23 -9.84 5.30
CA LEU A 52 8.84 -10.42 6.48
C LEU A 52 8.33 -11.85 6.77
N GLU A 53 7.03 -12.07 6.70
CA GLU A 53 6.43 -13.40 6.92
C GLU A 53 6.79 -14.38 5.79
N PHE A 54 6.91 -13.91 4.56
CA PHE A 54 7.41 -14.71 3.44
C PHE A 54 8.86 -15.14 3.69
N PHE A 55 9.72 -14.21 4.08
CA PHE A 55 11.12 -14.49 4.41
C PHE A 55 11.25 -15.47 5.58
N LYS A 56 10.44 -15.32 6.63
CA LYS A 56 10.36 -16.31 7.72
C LYS A 56 9.92 -17.68 7.21
N SER A 57 8.90 -17.73 6.33
CA SER A 57 8.41 -19.01 5.80
C SER A 57 9.50 -19.79 5.06
N LEU A 58 10.40 -19.10 4.34
CA LEU A 58 11.55 -19.73 3.69
C LEU A 58 12.55 -20.32 4.69
N GLN A 59 12.76 -19.68 5.84
CA GLN A 59 13.67 -20.18 6.89
C GLN A 59 13.18 -21.47 7.55
N TYR A 60 11.87 -21.74 7.53
CA TYR A 60 11.31 -22.99 8.08
C TYR A 60 11.41 -24.18 7.11
N ILE A 61 11.80 -23.95 5.86
CA ILE A 61 11.89 -24.99 4.82
C ILE A 61 13.37 -25.34 4.62
N ASP A 62 13.66 -26.64 4.45
CA ASP A 62 15.00 -27.08 4.07
C ASP A 62 15.40 -26.47 2.70
N PRO A 63 16.54 -25.75 2.60
CA PRO A 63 16.96 -25.10 1.36
C PRO A 63 17.17 -26.04 0.16
N HIS A 64 17.36 -27.34 0.40
CA HIS A 64 17.53 -28.37 -0.62
C HIS A 64 16.22 -29.09 -0.97
N ALA A 65 15.14 -28.80 -0.25
CA ALA A 65 13.83 -29.36 -0.51
C ALA A 65 13.17 -28.68 -1.72
N LYS A 66 12.34 -29.43 -2.46
CA LYS A 66 11.64 -28.91 -3.64
C LYS A 66 10.65 -27.81 -3.26
N GLU A 67 10.09 -27.93 -2.07
CA GLU A 67 9.16 -27.02 -1.41
C GLU A 67 9.76 -25.61 -1.27
N TYR A 68 11.09 -25.50 -1.07
CA TYR A 68 11.79 -24.22 -0.99
C TYR A 68 11.76 -23.50 -2.34
N VAL A 69 12.01 -24.22 -3.43
CA VAL A 69 11.96 -23.68 -4.79
C VAL A 69 10.53 -23.35 -5.19
N GLU A 70 9.56 -24.16 -4.79
CA GLU A 70 8.14 -23.88 -5.02
C GLU A 70 7.71 -22.60 -4.29
N ARG A 71 8.17 -22.38 -3.05
CA ARG A 71 7.89 -21.17 -2.29
C ARG A 71 8.58 -19.93 -2.88
N LEU A 72 9.81 -20.06 -3.37
CA LEU A 72 10.52 -18.96 -4.05
C LEU A 72 9.79 -18.46 -5.31
N ARG A 73 8.96 -19.28 -5.96
CA ARG A 73 8.16 -18.84 -7.12
C ARG A 73 7.11 -17.79 -6.78
N ASP A 74 6.83 -17.56 -5.50
CA ASP A 74 5.91 -16.52 -5.05
C ASP A 74 6.55 -15.11 -5.05
N GLU A 75 7.89 -15.01 -5.13
CA GLU A 75 8.64 -13.75 -5.11
C GLU A 75 8.22 -12.74 -6.20
N PRO A 76 8.03 -13.13 -7.48
CA PRO A 76 7.59 -12.18 -8.52
C PRO A 76 6.22 -11.59 -8.24
N MET A 77 5.34 -12.30 -7.53
CA MET A 77 4.03 -11.79 -7.14
C MET A 77 4.18 -10.65 -6.13
N PHE A 78 5.13 -10.74 -5.20
CA PHE A 78 5.45 -9.66 -4.25
C PHE A 78 6.02 -8.42 -4.95
N PHE A 79 6.83 -8.64 -5.99
CA PHE A 79 7.34 -7.53 -6.79
C PHE A 79 6.21 -6.74 -7.47
N VAL A 80 5.27 -7.42 -8.13
CA VAL A 80 4.11 -6.78 -8.77
C VAL A 80 3.22 -6.07 -7.74
N LEU A 81 2.99 -6.71 -6.59
CA LEU A 81 2.29 -6.11 -5.46
C LEU A 81 2.93 -4.79 -5.02
N SER A 82 4.25 -4.78 -4.85
CA SER A 82 5.00 -3.58 -4.45
C SER A 82 4.84 -2.44 -5.45
N GLN A 83 4.85 -2.74 -6.75
CA GLN A 83 4.69 -1.75 -7.81
C GLN A 83 3.28 -1.14 -7.82
N ASN A 84 2.25 -1.94 -7.53
CA ASN A 84 0.87 -1.47 -7.50
C ASN A 84 0.55 -0.61 -6.26
N VAL A 85 1.30 -0.75 -5.16
CA VAL A 85 1.13 0.10 -3.96
C VAL A 85 1.82 1.46 -4.13
N GLN A 86 2.89 1.57 -4.91
CA GLN A 86 3.60 2.84 -5.17
C GLN A 86 2.70 4.00 -5.66
N PRO A 87 1.82 3.82 -6.67
CA PRO A 87 0.97 4.90 -7.16
C PRO A 87 -0.08 5.37 -6.14
N ILE A 88 -0.54 4.48 -5.26
CA ILE A 88 -1.49 4.82 -4.17
C ILE A 88 -0.78 5.72 -3.15
N ARG A 89 0.49 5.40 -2.83
CA ARG A 89 1.31 6.23 -1.93
C ARG A 89 1.63 7.58 -2.53
N THR A 90 1.96 7.64 -3.82
CA THR A 90 2.19 8.93 -4.46
C THR A 90 0.92 9.76 -4.37
N THR A 91 -0.27 9.30 -4.74
CA THR A 91 -1.49 10.13 -4.66
C THR A 91 -1.76 10.83 -3.32
N GLU A 92 -1.32 10.25 -2.20
CA GLU A 92 -1.40 10.86 -0.87
C GLU A 92 -0.25 11.83 -0.57
N THR A 93 0.92 11.60 -1.16
CA THR A 93 2.15 12.40 -0.95
C THR A 93 2.36 13.50 -2.00
N ILE A 94 1.88 13.37 -3.25
CA ILE A 94 2.11 14.38 -4.32
C ILE A 94 1.43 15.71 -4.04
N LYS A 95 0.40 15.79 -3.19
CA LYS A 95 -0.21 17.08 -2.83
C LYS A 95 0.62 17.90 -1.84
N SER A 96 1.46 17.27 -1.02
CA SER A 96 2.30 17.99 -0.04
C SER A 96 3.78 17.97 -0.40
N ALA A 97 4.26 16.90 -1.05
CA ALA A 97 5.67 16.75 -1.39
C ALA A 97 6.02 17.30 -2.78
N ALA A 98 5.08 17.42 -3.73
CA ALA A 98 5.38 18.10 -5.00
C ALA A 98 5.56 19.60 -4.79
N ASP A 99 4.66 20.25 -4.04
CA ASP A 99 4.80 21.67 -3.69
C ASP A 99 6.09 21.94 -2.90
N VAL A 100 6.41 21.08 -1.93
CA VAL A 100 7.64 21.22 -1.12
C VAL A 100 8.91 20.90 -1.93
N ALA A 101 8.84 19.96 -2.89
CA ALA A 101 9.97 19.67 -3.77
C ALA A 101 10.19 20.79 -4.80
N ASP A 102 9.12 21.34 -5.39
CA ASP A 102 9.21 22.46 -6.34
C ASP A 102 9.74 23.72 -5.65
N GLU A 103 9.30 24.03 -4.43
CA GLU A 103 9.81 25.16 -3.64
C GLU A 103 11.29 24.95 -3.23
N ALA A 104 11.68 23.71 -2.91
CA ALA A 104 13.07 23.38 -2.55
C ALA A 104 14.04 23.38 -3.75
N TRP A 105 13.55 23.11 -4.96
CA TRP A 105 14.34 23.22 -6.19
C TRP A 105 14.50 24.67 -6.65
N GLU A 106 13.45 25.49 -6.55
CA GLU A 106 13.50 26.95 -6.85
C GLU A 106 14.52 27.69 -5.96
N LEU A 107 14.55 27.39 -4.65
CA LEU A 107 15.47 28.02 -3.70
C LEU A 107 16.94 27.60 -3.85
N ARG A 108 17.22 26.58 -4.67
CA ARG A 108 18.57 26.03 -4.88
C ARG A 108 19.17 26.44 -6.23
N VAL A 109 18.40 27.14 -7.06
CA VAL A 109 18.79 27.66 -8.39
C VAL A 109 18.96 29.19 -8.38
N LEU A 110 18.71 29.85 -7.24
CA LEU A 110 19.08 31.26 -6.95
C LEU A 110 20.30 31.33 -6.03
#